data_AF-A0A965VT13-F1
#
_entry.id   AF-A0A965VT13-F1
#
_cell.length_a   1.000
_cell.length_b   1.000
_cell.length_c   1.000
_cell.angle_alpha   90.00
_cell.angle_beta   90.00
_cell.angle_gamma   90.00
#
_symmetry.space_group_name_H-M   'P 1'
#
loop_
_entity.id
_entity.type
_entity.pdbx_description
1 polymer ?
#
loop_
_entity_poly.entity_id
_entity_poly.type
_entity_poly.pdbx_seq_one_letter_code
_entity_poly.pdbx_strand_id
1 'polypeptide(L)'
;ILQGGVVDGVVIKDEIPVREAIPYEHVRLADYVWSKRVFSRIDCREKMNHDLFFPYDNFEDDGLSSLYRPNDASEIDDPSWFKDQKHWSLWTVIMRHILLGDLTVYEVSSEVNPLIEDGFSLKYPIEKQSKNDYFEVGFYKNRVNKLIAAGGQGPKFTIPRPISGDTLPIQKTNQTYRQFFDSLKNDPDYEELVKGFSFEDGERWWNAAKVEGLVRKDAIARFISSNNIIAYNIKEDWFFDKERSLLDRRIISIAPVARFTYEDDTTTLAVERGSILAYSKEGIPLFFDNASNSYEEYKGKVDEREMFWLYFPELRNIMVNYYVYNDKSDAQWMSFDDVFWKRKFTAQIYKVSDKFDRELEDFKYGVDALYEAEKIKDDMRKWEHDVWNY
;
A
#
# COMPACT_ATOMS: atom_id res chain seq x y z
N ILE A 1 -13.64 -5.78 -29.88
CA ILE A 1 -13.24 -5.03 -31.09
C ILE A 1 -12.54 -3.77 -30.62
N LEU A 2 -11.29 -3.54 -31.04
CA LEU A 2 -10.58 -2.30 -30.70
C LEU A 2 -11.22 -1.11 -31.43
N GLN A 3 -10.96 0.12 -30.97
CA GLN A 3 -11.39 1.33 -31.69
C GLN A 3 -10.96 1.23 -33.16
N GLY A 4 -11.90 1.42 -34.09
CA GLY A 4 -11.66 1.31 -35.54
C GLY A 4 -11.98 -0.05 -36.18
N GLY A 5 -12.65 -0.97 -35.48
CA GLY A 5 -13.14 -2.21 -36.10
C GLY A 5 -12.11 -3.34 -36.18
N VAL A 6 -10.93 -3.15 -35.58
CA VAL A 6 -9.87 -4.15 -35.54
C VAL A 6 -10.24 -5.25 -34.54
N VAL A 7 -10.31 -6.49 -35.02
CA VAL A 7 -10.48 -7.68 -34.19
C VAL A 7 -9.09 -8.19 -33.83
N ASP A 8 -8.71 -8.07 -32.56
CA ASP A 8 -7.48 -8.65 -32.01
C ASP A 8 -7.73 -10.11 -31.60
N GLY A 9 -7.20 -11.05 -32.40
CA GLY A 9 -7.28 -12.49 -32.17
C GLY A 9 -8.20 -13.25 -33.14
N VAL A 10 -8.26 -14.57 -32.96
CA VAL A 10 -9.07 -15.49 -33.81
C VAL A 10 -10.55 -15.52 -33.38
N VAL A 11 -10.84 -15.13 -32.13
CA VAL A 11 -12.16 -15.20 -31.53
C VAL A 11 -12.53 -13.82 -30.96
N ILE A 12 -13.76 -13.38 -31.23
CA ILE A 12 -14.33 -12.21 -30.58
C ILE A 12 -14.56 -12.59 -29.11
N LYS A 13 -13.82 -11.97 -28.21
CA LYS A 13 -14.02 -12.16 -26.77
C LYS A 13 -15.36 -11.53 -26.39
N ASP A 14 -16.26 -12.32 -25.80
CA ASP A 14 -17.47 -11.82 -25.17
C ASP A 14 -17.10 -10.91 -24.00
N GLU A 15 -17.87 -9.84 -23.77
CA GLU A 15 -17.72 -9.01 -22.58
C GLU A 15 -18.03 -9.87 -21.35
N ILE A 16 -17.02 -10.03 -20.49
CA ILE A 16 -17.14 -10.88 -19.31
C ILE A 16 -18.02 -10.14 -18.31
N PRO A 17 -19.14 -10.74 -17.85
CA PRO A 17 -19.98 -10.09 -16.84
C PRO A 17 -19.17 -9.88 -15.56
N VAL A 18 -19.42 -8.76 -14.88
CA VAL A 18 -18.82 -8.48 -13.57
C VAL A 18 -19.19 -9.61 -12.62
N ARG A 19 -18.16 -10.19 -11.99
CA ARG A 19 -18.27 -11.32 -11.08
C ARG A 19 -18.18 -10.81 -9.64
N GLU A 20 -18.90 -11.45 -8.75
CA GLU A 20 -18.80 -11.24 -7.31
C GLU A 20 -18.08 -12.43 -6.66
N ALA A 21 -17.37 -12.15 -5.56
CA ALA A 21 -16.68 -13.20 -4.83
C ALA A 21 -17.68 -14.12 -4.14
N ILE A 22 -17.38 -15.42 -4.15
CA ILE A 22 -18.17 -16.38 -3.39
C ILE A 22 -17.93 -16.06 -1.90
N PRO A 23 -18.99 -15.71 -1.15
CA PRO A 23 -18.84 -15.34 0.25
C PRO A 23 -18.34 -16.54 1.06
N TYR A 24 -17.54 -16.26 2.09
CA TYR A 24 -17.18 -17.29 3.04
C TYR A 24 -18.42 -17.81 3.75
N GLU A 25 -18.39 -19.08 4.08
CA GLU A 25 -19.49 -19.67 4.81
C GLU A 25 -19.51 -19.18 6.26
N HIS A 26 -20.70 -18.83 6.74
CA HIS A 26 -20.87 -18.38 8.10
C HIS A 26 -20.68 -19.55 9.08
N VAL A 27 -19.74 -19.41 10.01
CA VAL A 27 -19.49 -20.37 11.09
C VAL A 27 -20.01 -19.77 12.39
N ARG A 28 -20.83 -20.51 13.12
CA ARG A 28 -21.36 -20.04 14.41
C ARG A 28 -20.28 -20.20 15.48
N LEU A 29 -20.28 -19.29 16.45
CA LEU A 29 -19.31 -19.31 17.56
C LEU A 29 -19.36 -20.63 18.36
N ALA A 30 -20.53 -21.27 18.47
CA ALA A 30 -20.68 -22.55 19.17
C ALA A 30 -19.95 -23.71 18.48
N ASP A 31 -19.73 -23.62 17.16
CA ASP A 31 -19.09 -24.65 16.34
C ASP A 31 -17.60 -24.37 16.14
N TYR A 32 -17.15 -23.19 16.57
CA TYR A 32 -15.77 -22.73 16.58
C TYR A 32 -15.03 -23.29 17.80
N VAL A 33 -14.64 -24.56 17.72
CA VAL A 33 -14.08 -25.30 18.87
C VAL A 33 -12.61 -24.95 19.13
N TRP A 34 -11.87 -24.67 18.06
CA TRP A 34 -10.45 -24.36 18.14
C TRP A 34 -10.07 -23.39 17.04
N SER A 35 -9.14 -22.50 17.36
CA SER A 35 -8.52 -21.64 16.36
C SER A 35 -7.13 -21.21 16.71
N LYS A 36 -6.34 -20.94 15.68
CA LYS A 36 -5.04 -20.31 15.79
C LYS A 36 -4.86 -19.29 14.69
N ARG A 37 -4.33 -18.14 15.04
CA ARG A 37 -4.03 -17.07 14.09
C ARG A 37 -2.59 -17.20 13.62
N VAL A 38 -2.41 -17.19 12.31
CA VAL A 38 -1.15 -17.45 11.64
C VAL A 38 -0.84 -16.29 10.72
N PHE A 39 0.39 -15.78 10.79
CA PHE A 39 0.92 -14.78 9.88
C PHE A 39 1.94 -15.47 8.97
N SER A 40 1.68 -15.38 7.68
CA SER A 40 2.51 -16.03 6.66
C SER A 40 2.96 -15.01 5.63
N ARG A 41 4.14 -15.22 5.06
CA ARG A 41 4.76 -14.36 4.07
C ARG A 41 4.81 -15.07 2.72
N ILE A 42 4.21 -14.46 1.70
CA ILE A 42 4.26 -14.89 0.30
C ILE A 42 5.39 -14.12 -0.38
N ASP A 43 6.55 -14.74 -0.59
CA ASP A 43 7.73 -14.09 -1.19
C ASP A 43 7.66 -14.14 -2.73
N CYS A 44 8.07 -13.05 -3.40
CA CYS A 44 8.16 -12.97 -4.87
C CYS A 44 9.26 -13.83 -5.47
N ARG A 45 10.29 -14.17 -4.68
CA ARG A 45 11.43 -15.00 -5.11
C ARG A 45 11.03 -16.45 -5.38
N GLU A 46 9.88 -16.87 -4.84
CA GLU A 46 9.33 -18.20 -5.02
C GLU A 46 8.61 -18.32 -6.36
N LYS A 47 9.05 -19.29 -7.20
CA LYS A 47 8.50 -19.49 -8.55
C LYS A 47 7.00 -19.75 -8.58
N MET A 48 6.44 -20.36 -7.53
CA MET A 48 5.00 -20.63 -7.44
C MET A 48 4.19 -19.34 -7.25
N ASN A 49 4.81 -18.28 -6.71
CA ASN A 49 4.13 -17.03 -6.39
C ASN A 49 4.23 -15.99 -7.49
N HIS A 50 5.03 -16.25 -8.52
CA HIS A 50 5.27 -15.36 -9.65
C HIS A 50 3.98 -14.80 -10.28
N ASP A 51 2.96 -15.64 -10.38
CA ASP A 51 1.60 -15.31 -10.83
C ASP A 51 1.02 -14.08 -10.08
N LEU A 52 1.35 -13.87 -8.81
CA LEU A 52 0.86 -12.73 -8.02
C LEU A 52 1.60 -11.41 -8.28
N PHE A 53 2.84 -11.47 -8.76
CA PHE A 53 3.74 -10.30 -8.89
C PHE A 53 3.88 -9.82 -10.33
N PHE A 54 3.75 -10.72 -11.30
CA PHE A 54 3.84 -10.37 -12.72
C PHE A 54 2.49 -9.87 -13.28
N PRO A 55 2.53 -9.01 -14.30
CA PRO A 55 3.70 -8.36 -14.91
C PRO A 55 4.28 -7.21 -14.05
N TYR A 56 5.54 -6.86 -14.30
CA TYR A 56 6.14 -5.68 -13.66
C TYR A 56 5.71 -4.39 -14.37
N ASP A 57 4.72 -3.74 -13.79
CA ASP A 57 4.16 -2.45 -14.21
C ASP A 57 5.02 -1.31 -13.65
N ASN A 58 5.26 -0.27 -14.44
CA ASN A 58 6.14 0.84 -14.08
C ASN A 58 5.52 2.19 -14.47
N PHE A 59 5.98 3.25 -13.82
CA PHE A 59 5.59 4.60 -14.18
C PHE A 59 6.60 5.24 -15.14
N GLU A 60 6.12 6.19 -15.94
CA GLU A 60 6.97 7.10 -16.67
C GLU A 60 7.70 8.04 -15.69
N ASP A 61 8.97 8.28 -15.99
CA ASP A 61 9.92 8.98 -15.14
C ASP A 61 10.56 10.10 -15.96
N ASP A 62 10.53 11.32 -15.44
CA ASP A 62 11.17 12.49 -16.04
C ASP A 62 12.62 12.70 -15.58
N GLY A 63 13.14 11.79 -14.75
CA GLY A 63 14.48 11.82 -14.17
C GLY A 63 14.56 12.59 -12.85
N LEU A 64 13.52 13.34 -12.47
CA LEU A 64 13.41 14.03 -11.18
C LEU A 64 12.24 13.50 -10.34
N SER A 65 11.21 12.95 -10.97
CA SER A 65 9.98 12.47 -10.34
C SER A 65 9.16 11.55 -11.26
N SER A 66 8.13 10.92 -10.71
CA SER A 66 7.14 10.27 -11.56
C SER A 66 6.23 11.31 -12.22
N LEU A 67 6.03 11.16 -13.53
CA LEU A 67 5.07 11.96 -14.30
C LEU A 67 3.62 11.60 -13.95
N TYR A 68 3.39 10.39 -13.44
CA TYR A 68 2.07 9.93 -13.05
C TYR A 68 1.57 10.67 -11.82
N ARG A 69 0.62 11.59 -12.02
CA ARG A 69 -0.02 12.41 -10.99
C ARG A 69 -1.49 12.63 -11.37
N PRO A 70 -2.37 11.65 -11.12
CA PRO A 70 -3.77 11.80 -11.49
C PRO A 70 -4.39 12.94 -10.66
N ASN A 71 -5.10 13.85 -11.33
CA ASN A 71 -5.87 14.90 -10.68
C ASN A 71 -7.32 14.48 -10.44
N ASP A 72 -7.83 13.59 -11.29
CA ASP A 72 -9.19 13.06 -11.24
C ASP A 72 -9.23 11.54 -11.35
N ALA A 73 -10.36 10.94 -10.96
CA ALA A 73 -10.57 9.49 -11.01
C ALA A 73 -10.49 8.91 -12.44
N SER A 74 -10.82 9.69 -13.47
CA SER A 74 -10.70 9.27 -14.87
C SER A 74 -9.25 9.23 -15.37
N GLU A 75 -8.34 9.95 -14.71
CA GLU A 75 -6.91 10.00 -15.07
C GLU A 75 -6.10 8.91 -14.36
N ILE A 76 -6.73 8.07 -13.54
CA ILE A 76 -6.01 6.98 -12.85
C ILE A 76 -5.40 6.01 -13.86
N ASP A 77 -6.11 5.73 -14.96
CA ASP A 77 -5.65 4.80 -15.99
C ASP A 77 -4.86 5.52 -17.12
N ASP A 78 -4.22 6.64 -16.80
CA ASP A 78 -3.43 7.46 -17.74
C ASP A 78 -2.24 6.68 -18.37
N PRO A 79 -1.87 6.95 -19.64
CA PRO A 79 -0.75 6.30 -20.32
C PRO A 79 0.62 6.42 -19.64
N SER A 80 0.85 7.41 -18.78
CA SER A 80 2.09 7.51 -17.99
C SER A 80 2.23 6.38 -16.96
N TRP A 81 1.18 5.59 -16.71
CA TRP A 81 1.28 4.30 -16.03
C TRP A 81 1.42 3.17 -17.06
N PHE A 82 2.66 2.74 -17.29
CA PHE A 82 2.95 1.61 -18.17
C PHE A 82 2.55 0.28 -17.49
N LYS A 83 1.40 -0.23 -17.92
CA LYS A 83 0.85 -1.51 -17.52
C LYS A 83 0.41 -2.32 -18.74
N ASP A 84 0.37 -3.63 -18.60
CA ASP A 84 -0.16 -4.50 -19.66
C ASP A 84 -1.67 -4.26 -19.87
N GLN A 85 -2.16 -4.45 -21.10
CA GLN A 85 -3.55 -4.15 -21.44
C GLN A 85 -4.56 -5.14 -20.84
N LYS A 86 -4.14 -6.39 -20.59
CA LYS A 86 -5.03 -7.50 -20.26
C LYS A 86 -4.77 -8.09 -18.88
N HIS A 87 -3.52 -8.12 -18.43
CA HIS A 87 -3.13 -8.75 -17.16
C HIS A 87 -2.37 -7.75 -16.30
N TRP A 88 -2.79 -7.54 -15.06
CA TRP A 88 -2.12 -6.60 -14.15
C TRP A 88 -1.52 -7.35 -12.99
N SER A 89 -0.45 -6.81 -12.41
CA SER A 89 0.04 -7.33 -11.13
C SER A 89 -0.98 -7.08 -10.01
N LEU A 90 -0.94 -7.91 -8.97
CA LEU A 90 -1.81 -7.72 -7.81
C LEU A 90 -1.63 -6.33 -7.17
N TRP A 91 -0.39 -5.81 -7.16
CA TRP A 91 -0.10 -4.47 -6.65
C TRP A 91 -0.77 -3.38 -7.48
N THR A 92 -0.71 -3.45 -8.81
CA THR A 92 -1.36 -2.49 -9.69
C THR A 92 -2.88 -2.46 -9.46
N VAL A 93 -3.49 -3.63 -9.28
CA VAL A 93 -4.93 -3.74 -8.93
C VAL A 93 -5.21 -3.06 -7.58
N ILE A 94 -4.43 -3.40 -6.55
CA ILE A 94 -4.57 -2.82 -5.20
C ILE A 94 -4.43 -1.30 -5.26
N MET A 95 -3.36 -0.79 -5.84
CA MET A 95 -3.06 0.64 -5.91
C MET A 95 -4.17 1.40 -6.63
N ARG A 96 -4.61 0.91 -7.79
CA ARG A 96 -5.72 1.51 -8.55
C ARG A 96 -6.99 1.65 -7.71
N HIS A 97 -7.37 0.60 -6.98
CA HIS A 97 -8.59 0.60 -6.18
C HIS A 97 -8.46 1.38 -4.86
N ILE A 98 -7.24 1.59 -4.36
CA ILE A 98 -6.99 2.56 -3.28
C ILE A 98 -7.24 3.99 -3.79
N LEU A 99 -6.73 4.33 -4.98
CA LEU A 99 -6.92 5.66 -5.60
C LEU A 99 -8.40 5.93 -5.94
N LEU A 100 -9.13 4.91 -6.38
CA LEU A 100 -10.57 4.97 -6.62
C LEU A 100 -11.42 5.00 -5.33
N GLY A 101 -10.82 4.80 -4.15
CA GLY A 101 -11.54 4.75 -2.88
C GLY A 101 -12.39 3.50 -2.67
N ASP A 102 -12.20 2.45 -3.48
CA ASP A 102 -12.93 1.18 -3.36
C ASP A 102 -12.41 0.34 -2.19
N LEU A 103 -11.14 0.50 -1.82
CA LEU A 103 -10.50 -0.22 -0.72
C LEU A 103 -10.33 0.64 0.51
N THR A 104 -10.48 0.04 1.69
CA THR A 104 -10.12 0.65 2.97
C THR A 104 -8.72 0.23 3.38
N VAL A 105 -7.85 1.22 3.58
CA VAL A 105 -6.45 1.01 3.97
C VAL A 105 -6.31 1.14 5.47
N TYR A 106 -5.56 0.22 6.09
CA TYR A 106 -5.29 0.21 7.52
C TYR A 106 -3.80 0.45 7.77
N GLU A 107 -3.48 1.51 8.51
CA GLU A 107 -2.11 1.84 8.87
C GLU A 107 -1.52 0.85 9.89
N VAL A 108 -0.19 0.68 9.85
CA VAL A 108 0.54 -0.21 10.75
C VAL A 108 0.74 0.40 12.14
N SER A 109 0.68 1.73 12.26
CA SER A 109 0.81 2.45 13.52
C SER A 109 -0.23 3.55 13.64
N SER A 110 -0.44 4.02 14.88
CA SER A 110 -1.38 5.11 15.16
C SER A 110 -0.82 6.47 14.74
N GLU A 111 -1.70 7.42 14.40
CA GLU A 111 -1.27 8.81 14.14
C GLU A 111 -0.58 9.47 15.34
N VAL A 112 -0.99 9.12 16.56
CA VAL A 112 -0.50 9.72 17.80
C VAL A 112 0.87 9.19 18.16
N ASN A 113 1.06 7.88 18.01
CA ASN A 113 2.30 7.17 18.32
C ASN A 113 2.74 6.36 17.10
N PRO A 114 3.45 6.98 16.13
CA PRO A 114 3.89 6.30 14.93
C PRO A 114 5.04 5.31 15.18
N LEU A 115 5.70 5.41 16.34
CA LEU A 115 6.86 4.62 16.76
C LEU A 115 6.52 3.17 17.15
N ILE A 116 5.26 2.90 17.44
CA ILE A 116 4.81 1.58 17.88
C ILE A 116 3.93 0.99 16.78
N GLU A 117 4.41 -0.11 16.20
CA GLU A 117 3.71 -0.87 15.17
C GLU A 117 2.80 -1.92 15.81
N ASP A 118 1.53 -1.58 16.06
CA ASP A 118 0.52 -2.49 16.63
C ASP A 118 -0.71 -2.68 15.71
N GLY A 119 -0.60 -2.25 14.46
CA GLY A 119 -1.68 -2.24 13.46
C GLY A 119 -2.04 -3.60 12.85
N PHE A 120 -1.39 -4.70 13.26
CA PHE A 120 -1.60 -6.07 12.75
C PHE A 120 -3.04 -6.60 12.83
N SER A 121 -3.99 -5.85 13.40
CA SER A 121 -5.40 -6.22 13.55
C SER A 121 -6.38 -5.24 12.93
N LEU A 122 -6.03 -4.59 11.81
CA LEU A 122 -6.93 -3.68 11.09
C LEU A 122 -7.43 -2.55 12.02
N LYS A 123 -6.53 -2.06 12.88
CA LYS A 123 -6.86 -1.19 14.00
C LYS A 123 -7.02 0.28 13.59
N TYR A 124 -6.25 0.72 12.59
CA TYR A 124 -6.16 2.12 12.20
C TYR A 124 -6.63 2.32 10.75
N PRO A 125 -7.94 2.29 10.48
CA PRO A 125 -8.44 2.61 9.15
C PRO A 125 -8.16 4.07 8.80
N ILE A 126 -7.81 4.34 7.55
CA ILE A 126 -7.88 5.70 6.99
C ILE A 126 -9.35 5.97 6.67
N GLU A 127 -9.98 6.82 7.48
CA GLU A 127 -11.39 7.16 7.31
C GLU A 127 -11.64 7.90 6.00
N LYS A 128 -12.62 7.41 5.24
CA LYS A 128 -13.13 8.02 4.01
C LYS A 128 -14.57 8.48 4.22
N GLN A 129 -14.92 9.64 3.71
CA GLN A 129 -16.26 10.24 3.65
C GLN A 129 -16.96 9.91 2.34
N SER A 130 -16.23 9.95 1.22
CA SER A 130 -16.73 9.64 -0.12
C SER A 130 -15.75 8.73 -0.89
N LYS A 131 -16.20 8.27 -2.06
CA LYS A 131 -15.38 7.45 -2.95
C LYS A 131 -14.22 8.24 -3.60
N ASN A 132 -14.40 9.54 -3.85
CA ASN A 132 -13.41 10.38 -4.53
C ASN A 132 -12.49 11.14 -3.57
N ASP A 133 -12.46 10.78 -2.28
CA ASP A 133 -11.70 11.47 -1.24
C ASP A 133 -10.22 11.64 -1.54
N TYR A 134 -9.64 10.72 -2.32
CA TYR A 134 -8.24 10.85 -2.77
C TYR A 134 -7.98 12.12 -3.59
N PHE A 135 -8.96 12.59 -4.36
CA PHE A 135 -8.84 13.79 -5.19
C PHE A 135 -9.40 15.03 -4.48
N GLU A 136 -10.48 14.86 -3.70
CA GLU A 136 -11.20 15.97 -3.08
C GLU A 136 -10.59 16.39 -1.73
N VAL A 137 -10.03 15.44 -0.96
CA VAL A 137 -9.57 15.68 0.42
C VAL A 137 -8.05 15.58 0.51
N GLY A 138 -7.38 16.73 0.58
CA GLY A 138 -5.91 16.81 0.63
C GLY A 138 -5.25 16.06 1.80
N PHE A 139 -5.91 15.98 2.97
CA PHE A 139 -5.41 15.22 4.11
C PHE A 139 -5.41 13.71 3.84
N TYR A 140 -6.51 13.20 3.27
CA TYR A 140 -6.63 11.79 2.87
C TYR A 140 -5.60 11.44 1.79
N LYS A 141 -5.47 12.29 0.76
CA LYS A 141 -4.43 12.17 -0.29
C LYS A 141 -3.03 12.06 0.29
N ASN A 142 -2.67 12.93 1.22
CA ASN A 142 -1.34 12.93 1.85
C ASN A 142 -1.09 11.67 2.68
N ARG A 143 -2.09 11.16 3.40
CA ARG A 143 -1.98 9.90 4.16
C ARG A 143 -1.81 8.71 3.24
N VAL A 144 -2.62 8.61 2.19
CA VAL A 144 -2.50 7.54 1.18
C VAL A 144 -1.14 7.60 0.50
N ASN A 145 -0.70 8.78 0.04
CA ASN A 145 0.60 8.95 -0.62
C ASN A 145 1.78 8.57 0.27
N LYS A 146 1.71 8.85 1.58
CA LYS A 146 2.73 8.40 2.52
C LYS A 146 2.91 6.88 2.53
N LEU A 147 1.86 6.13 2.20
CA LEU A 147 1.86 4.67 2.18
C LEU A 147 2.26 4.09 0.82
N ILE A 148 1.80 4.69 -0.29
CA ILE A 148 1.94 4.11 -1.65
C ILE A 148 3.00 4.79 -2.51
N ALA A 149 3.66 5.84 -2.01
CA ALA A 149 4.69 6.58 -2.74
C ALA A 149 5.93 6.83 -1.88
N ALA A 150 7.11 6.76 -2.50
CA ALA A 150 8.33 7.31 -1.95
C ALA A 150 8.31 8.81 -2.18
N GLY A 151 8.06 9.58 -1.12
CA GLY A 151 8.05 11.02 -1.16
C GLY A 151 8.14 11.57 0.26
N GLY A 152 8.68 12.77 0.39
CA GLY A 152 8.87 13.40 1.69
C GLY A 152 7.85 14.50 1.97
N GLN A 153 8.22 15.37 2.90
CA GLN A 153 7.44 16.58 3.16
C GLN A 153 7.81 17.61 2.11
N GLY A 154 6.80 18.16 1.42
CA GLY A 154 7.05 19.20 0.42
C GLY A 154 7.74 20.43 1.02
N PRO A 155 8.40 21.24 0.19
CA PRO A 155 9.14 22.40 0.66
C PRO A 155 8.22 23.36 1.41
N LYS A 156 8.75 24.01 2.45
CA LYS A 156 7.99 25.00 3.24
C LYS A 156 7.46 26.07 2.29
N PHE A 157 6.17 26.36 2.39
CA PHE A 157 5.61 27.46 1.65
C PHE A 157 6.13 28.76 2.25
N THR A 158 7.04 29.39 1.51
CA THR A 158 7.76 30.59 1.94
C THR A 158 7.44 31.74 1.01
N ILE A 159 7.28 32.92 1.60
CA ILE A 159 7.13 34.18 0.90
C ILE A 159 8.50 34.87 0.87
N PRO A 160 9.09 35.12 -0.32
CA PRO A 160 10.24 36.01 -0.41
C PRO A 160 9.81 37.45 -0.13
N ARG A 161 10.54 38.16 0.73
CA ARG A 161 10.36 39.59 1.01
C ARG A 161 11.59 40.36 0.53
N PRO A 162 11.61 40.81 -0.73
CA PRO A 162 12.79 41.40 -1.35
C PRO A 162 13.26 42.68 -0.65
N ILE A 163 12.33 43.51 -0.15
CA ILE A 163 12.67 44.76 0.54
C ILE A 163 13.32 44.48 1.92
N SER A 164 12.87 43.41 2.60
CA SER A 164 13.40 43.01 3.91
C SER A 164 14.60 42.06 3.82
N GLY A 165 14.87 41.46 2.66
CA GLY A 165 15.96 40.50 2.45
C GLY A 165 15.73 39.09 3.02
N ASP A 166 14.51 38.76 3.46
CA ASP A 166 14.19 37.52 4.17
C ASP A 166 13.16 36.65 3.44
N THR A 167 13.10 35.36 3.80
CA THR A 167 12.00 34.45 3.40
C THR A 167 11.13 34.11 4.62
N LEU A 168 9.83 34.41 4.56
CA LEU A 168 8.89 34.15 5.64
C LEU A 168 8.17 32.80 5.40
N PRO A 169 8.38 31.77 6.23
CA PRO A 169 7.59 30.55 6.14
C PRO A 169 6.16 30.80 6.65
N ILE A 170 5.16 30.39 5.88
CA ILE A 170 3.76 30.57 6.24
C ILE A 170 3.34 29.52 7.26
N GLN A 171 2.68 29.96 8.33
CA GLN A 171 2.06 29.12 9.33
C GLN A 171 0.54 29.25 9.23
N LYS A 172 -0.17 28.11 9.27
CA LYS A 172 -1.63 28.10 9.20
C LYS A 172 -2.22 28.70 10.47
N THR A 173 -3.07 29.70 10.32
CA THR A 173 -3.88 30.28 11.39
C THR A 173 -5.30 29.72 11.33
N ASN A 174 -6.14 30.03 12.33
CA ASN A 174 -7.54 29.61 12.36
C ASN A 174 -8.46 30.41 11.39
N GLN A 175 -7.87 31.17 10.47
CA GLN A 175 -8.59 31.99 9.49
C GLN A 175 -8.79 31.22 8.18
N THR A 176 -9.76 31.67 7.38
CA THR A 176 -9.91 31.16 6.01
C THR A 176 -8.76 31.65 5.13
N TYR A 177 -8.41 30.89 4.10
CA TYR A 177 -7.31 31.25 3.21
C TYR A 177 -7.49 32.63 2.57
N ARG A 178 -8.73 33.00 2.23
CA ARG A 178 -9.06 34.34 1.71
C ARG A 178 -8.76 35.45 2.70
N GLN A 179 -9.13 35.28 3.97
CA GLN A 179 -8.85 36.27 5.02
C GLN A 179 -7.34 36.42 5.26
N PHE A 180 -6.62 35.31 5.25
CA PHE A 180 -5.17 35.33 5.31
C PHE A 180 -4.57 36.06 4.10
N PHE A 181 -5.02 35.73 2.89
CA PHE A 181 -4.54 36.36 1.66
C PHE A 181 -4.84 37.86 1.60
N ASP A 182 -6.01 38.29 2.07
CA ASP A 182 -6.35 39.71 2.18
C ASP A 182 -5.48 40.43 3.22
N SER A 183 -5.04 39.75 4.28
CA SER A 183 -4.10 40.34 5.24
C SER A 183 -2.73 40.64 4.63
N LEU A 184 -2.32 39.86 3.62
CA LEU A 184 -1.07 40.08 2.89
C LEU A 184 -1.10 41.33 2.00
N LYS A 185 -2.28 41.87 1.66
CA LYS A 185 -2.41 43.13 0.91
C LYS A 185 -1.82 44.34 1.64
N ASN A 186 -1.68 44.24 2.97
CA ASN A 186 -1.09 45.30 3.77
C ASN A 186 0.44 45.26 3.78
N ASP A 187 1.06 44.23 3.20
CA ASP A 187 2.51 44.10 3.12
C ASP A 187 3.06 44.92 1.92
N PRO A 188 4.13 45.73 2.11
CA PRO A 188 4.78 46.48 1.03
C PRO A 188 5.18 45.65 -0.18
N ASP A 189 5.44 44.35 -0.01
CA ASP A 189 5.92 43.44 -1.05
C ASP A 189 4.79 42.77 -1.87
N TYR A 190 3.51 43.11 -1.63
CA TYR A 190 2.33 42.42 -2.18
C TYR A 190 2.33 42.22 -3.72
N GLU A 191 2.85 43.17 -4.49
CA GLU A 191 2.81 43.08 -5.96
C GLU A 191 3.72 41.98 -6.54
N GLU A 192 4.84 41.67 -5.88
CA GLU A 192 5.68 40.52 -6.27
C GLU A 192 5.10 39.19 -5.76
N LEU A 193 4.29 39.22 -4.69
CA LEU A 193 3.60 38.04 -4.15
C LEU A 193 2.56 37.49 -5.13
N VAL A 194 1.83 38.36 -5.84
CA VAL A 194 0.72 37.95 -6.72
C VAL A 194 1.20 37.41 -8.07
N LYS A 195 2.37 37.83 -8.56
CA LYS A 195 2.85 37.52 -9.92
C LYS A 195 3.20 36.04 -10.17
N GLY A 196 3.49 35.27 -9.12
CA GLY A 196 3.85 33.85 -9.22
C GLY A 196 2.87 32.91 -8.52
N PHE A 197 1.70 33.39 -8.13
CA PHE A 197 0.85 32.71 -7.16
C PHE A 197 -0.50 32.27 -7.76
N SER A 198 -0.71 30.96 -7.85
CA SER A 198 -2.02 30.38 -8.09
C SER A 198 -2.82 30.39 -6.78
N PHE A 199 -3.93 31.12 -6.76
CA PHE A 199 -4.79 31.21 -5.57
C PHE A 199 -5.33 29.83 -5.16
N GLU A 200 -5.64 28.99 -6.14
CA GLU A 200 -6.19 27.65 -5.95
C GLU A 200 -5.19 26.71 -5.26
N ASP A 201 -3.93 26.72 -5.70
CA ASP A 201 -2.88 25.91 -5.08
C ASP A 201 -2.60 26.35 -3.63
N GLY A 202 -2.62 27.66 -3.39
CA GLY A 202 -2.52 28.24 -2.06
C GLY A 202 -3.61 27.80 -1.10
N GLU A 203 -4.86 27.86 -1.57
CA GLU A 203 -6.03 27.44 -0.79
C GLU A 203 -5.96 25.94 -0.46
N ARG A 204 -5.55 25.12 -1.44
CA ARG A 204 -5.35 23.68 -1.26
C ARG A 204 -4.27 23.38 -0.22
N TRP A 205 -3.10 24.03 -0.29
CA TRP A 205 -2.03 23.85 0.71
C TRP A 205 -2.44 24.33 2.10
N TRP A 206 -3.16 25.45 2.18
CA TRP A 206 -3.69 25.96 3.44
C TRP A 206 -4.69 24.98 4.07
N ASN A 207 -5.61 24.44 3.29
CA ASN A 207 -6.61 23.50 3.79
C ASN A 207 -5.96 22.18 4.24
N ALA A 208 -4.91 21.72 3.56
CA ALA A 208 -4.18 20.50 3.91
C ALA A 208 -3.31 20.61 5.19
N ALA A 209 -2.84 21.81 5.55
CA ALA A 209 -2.00 22.00 6.73
C ALA A 209 -2.78 21.87 8.07
N LYS A 210 -2.12 21.42 9.13
CA LYS A 210 -2.67 21.43 10.50
C LYS A 210 -2.68 22.87 11.05
N VAL A 211 -3.64 23.22 11.90
CA VAL A 211 -3.71 24.54 12.56
C VAL A 211 -2.43 24.74 13.39
N GLU A 212 -1.83 25.93 13.32
CA GLU A 212 -0.49 26.25 13.87
C GLU A 212 0.68 25.47 13.24
N GLY A 213 0.44 24.67 12.21
CA GLY A 213 1.48 24.00 11.42
C GLY A 213 2.03 24.89 10.30
N LEU A 214 3.26 24.61 9.87
CA LEU A 214 3.80 25.22 8.65
C LEU A 214 3.05 24.72 7.42
N VAL A 215 2.67 25.65 6.54
CA VAL A 215 2.10 25.32 5.23
C VAL A 215 3.23 24.84 4.33
N ARG A 216 2.99 23.77 3.57
CA ARG A 216 3.97 23.15 2.66
C ARG A 216 3.37 23.07 1.28
N LYS A 217 4.23 23.21 0.26
CA LYS A 217 3.85 22.92 -1.13
C LYS A 217 3.67 21.41 -1.31
N ASP A 218 3.11 21.03 -2.45
CA ASP A 218 3.00 19.62 -2.82
C ASP A 218 4.38 18.97 -2.81
N ALA A 219 4.47 17.82 -2.12
CA ALA A 219 5.67 17.01 -2.14
C ALA A 219 5.86 16.40 -3.53
N ILE A 220 7.10 16.35 -3.99
CA ILE A 220 7.43 15.47 -5.11
C ILE A 220 7.32 14.04 -4.57
N ALA A 221 6.47 13.23 -5.19
CA ALA A 221 6.25 11.85 -4.82
C ALA A 221 6.46 10.94 -6.02
N ARG A 222 7.09 9.80 -5.79
CA ARG A 222 7.29 8.74 -6.77
C ARG A 222 6.49 7.54 -6.31
N PHE A 223 5.43 7.22 -7.04
CA PHE A 223 4.61 6.07 -6.72
C PHE A 223 5.42 4.78 -6.80
N ILE A 224 5.13 3.87 -5.87
CA ILE A 224 5.78 2.57 -5.80
C ILE A 224 5.25 1.72 -6.96
N SER A 225 6.14 1.30 -7.86
CA SER A 225 5.82 0.38 -8.96
C SER A 225 5.69 -1.06 -8.45
N SER A 226 5.10 -1.95 -9.24
CA SER A 226 4.88 -3.34 -8.79
C SER A 226 6.19 -4.11 -8.58
N ASN A 227 7.26 -3.72 -9.28
CA ASN A 227 8.60 -4.28 -9.09
C ASN A 227 9.18 -4.01 -7.69
N ASN A 228 8.68 -2.99 -6.98
CA ASN A 228 9.17 -2.67 -5.64
C ASN A 228 8.51 -3.55 -4.56
N ILE A 229 7.42 -4.25 -4.89
CA ILE A 229 6.72 -5.15 -3.98
C ILE A 229 7.41 -6.50 -3.98
N ILE A 230 7.98 -6.88 -2.84
CA ILE A 230 8.81 -8.07 -2.70
C ILE A 230 8.08 -9.24 -2.07
N ALA A 231 7.01 -8.98 -1.33
CA ALA A 231 6.22 -10.01 -0.67
C ALA A 231 4.82 -9.52 -0.36
N TYR A 232 3.92 -10.44 -0.06
CA TYR A 232 2.64 -10.17 0.58
C TYR A 232 2.57 -10.92 1.90
N ASN A 233 2.43 -10.19 3.01
CA ASN A 233 2.16 -10.79 4.31
C ASN A 233 0.66 -10.99 4.45
N ILE A 234 0.26 -12.22 4.76
CA ILE A 234 -1.14 -12.62 4.96
C ILE A 234 -1.36 -12.98 6.41
N LYS A 235 -2.51 -12.57 6.92
CA LYS A 235 -3.01 -12.96 8.22
C LYS A 235 -4.16 -13.94 8.01
N GLU A 236 -4.01 -15.13 8.55
CA GLU A 236 -4.97 -16.21 8.45
C GLU A 236 -5.48 -16.63 9.82
N ASP A 237 -6.77 -16.97 9.90
CA ASP A 237 -7.32 -17.75 11.01
C ASP A 237 -7.52 -19.18 10.54
N TRP A 238 -6.82 -20.10 11.21
CA TRP A 238 -6.99 -21.54 11.04
C TRP A 238 -7.94 -21.97 12.14
N PHE A 239 -9.08 -22.54 11.79
CA PHE A 239 -10.07 -22.94 12.76
C PHE A 239 -10.72 -24.26 12.38
N PHE A 240 -11.22 -24.96 13.38
CA PHE A 240 -11.94 -26.20 13.20
C PHE A 240 -13.43 -25.96 13.38
N ASP A 241 -14.18 -26.25 12.33
CA ASP A 241 -15.64 -26.24 12.35
C ASP A 241 -16.14 -27.62 12.74
N LYS A 242 -16.81 -27.70 13.89
CA LYS A 242 -17.38 -28.95 14.40
C LYS A 242 -18.52 -29.49 13.53
N GLU A 243 -19.37 -28.65 12.96
CA GLU A 243 -20.51 -29.13 12.14
C GLU A 243 -20.01 -29.85 10.88
N ARG A 244 -18.91 -29.35 10.31
CA ARG A 244 -18.30 -29.90 9.09
C ARG A 244 -17.25 -30.94 9.35
N SER A 245 -16.72 -30.97 10.57
CA SER A 245 -15.51 -31.72 10.92
C SER A 245 -14.33 -31.37 10.00
N LEU A 246 -14.23 -30.10 9.58
CA LEU A 246 -13.17 -29.63 8.67
C LEU A 246 -12.32 -28.56 9.35
N LEU A 247 -11.00 -28.66 9.18
CA LEU A 247 -10.07 -27.56 9.47
C LEU A 247 -10.05 -26.64 8.25
N ASP A 248 -10.67 -25.47 8.39
CA ASP A 248 -10.71 -24.44 7.36
C ASP A 248 -9.73 -23.31 7.71
N ARG A 249 -9.26 -22.61 6.67
CA ARG A 249 -8.28 -21.55 6.82
C ARG A 249 -8.76 -20.33 6.06
N ARG A 250 -8.97 -19.24 6.77
CA ARG A 250 -9.52 -18.01 6.21
C ARG A 250 -8.52 -16.89 6.28
N ILE A 251 -8.27 -16.27 5.13
CA ILE A 251 -7.45 -15.08 5.04
C ILE A 251 -8.30 -13.89 5.51
N ILE A 252 -7.80 -13.16 6.49
CA ILE A 252 -8.47 -12.00 7.09
C ILE A 252 -7.95 -10.71 6.47
N SER A 253 -6.63 -10.64 6.31
CA SER A 253 -5.97 -9.45 5.81
C SER A 253 -4.71 -9.80 5.02
N ILE A 254 -4.36 -8.90 4.12
CA ILE A 254 -3.16 -8.96 3.29
C ILE A 254 -2.43 -7.62 3.38
N ALA A 255 -1.11 -7.66 3.38
CA ALA A 255 -0.26 -6.49 3.43
C ALA A 255 0.85 -6.61 2.37
N PRO A 256 0.97 -5.65 1.44
CA PRO A 256 2.13 -5.58 0.55
C PRO A 256 3.37 -5.20 1.35
N VAL A 257 4.49 -5.84 1.03
CA VAL A 257 5.79 -5.61 1.66
C VAL A 257 6.68 -4.87 0.67
N ALA A 258 7.24 -3.76 1.13
CA ALA A 258 8.21 -2.97 0.39
C ALA A 258 9.50 -2.81 1.19
N ARG A 259 10.47 -2.17 0.55
CA ARG A 259 11.79 -1.92 1.10
C ARG A 259 11.87 -0.52 1.70
N PHE A 260 12.37 -0.43 2.92
CA PHE A 260 12.54 0.80 3.69
C PHE A 260 14.02 1.03 3.99
N THR A 261 14.39 2.29 4.21
CA THR A 261 15.72 2.62 4.73
C THR A 261 15.90 2.01 6.11
N TYR A 262 17.08 1.44 6.36
CA TYR A 262 17.43 0.96 7.68
C TYR A 262 18.12 2.09 8.44
N GLU A 263 17.58 2.43 9.62
CA GLU A 263 18.21 3.36 10.56
C GLU A 263 18.80 2.55 11.72
N ASP A 264 20.13 2.57 11.84
CA ASP A 264 20.91 1.90 12.90
C ASP A 264 20.81 2.72 14.22
N ASP A 265 19.60 2.95 14.74
CA ASP A 265 19.42 3.79 15.93
C ASP A 265 19.64 2.98 17.22
N THR A 266 20.91 2.78 17.57
CA THR A 266 21.35 2.01 18.76
C THR A 266 21.09 2.75 20.10
N THR A 267 20.51 3.95 20.08
CA THR A 267 20.42 4.86 21.23
C THR A 267 18.99 5.12 21.74
N THR A 268 17.97 4.72 20.99
CA THR A 268 16.56 5.06 21.24
C THR A 268 15.77 3.76 21.33
N LEU A 269 15.04 3.56 22.44
CA LEU A 269 14.15 2.40 22.68
C LEU A 269 12.94 2.34 21.71
N ALA A 270 12.91 3.18 20.69
CA ALA A 270 11.86 3.31 19.70
C ALA A 270 12.46 3.08 18.31
N VAL A 271 12.00 2.03 17.64
CA VAL A 271 12.42 1.72 16.27
C VAL A 271 11.59 2.61 15.33
N GLU A 272 12.16 3.72 14.87
CA GLU A 272 11.54 4.51 13.81
C GLU A 272 11.53 3.70 12.51
N ARG A 273 10.38 3.66 11.84
CA ARG A 273 10.29 3.11 10.49
C ARG A 273 10.96 4.10 9.54
N GLY A 274 11.98 3.64 8.82
CA GLY A 274 12.64 4.44 7.81
C GLY A 274 11.72 4.87 6.66
N SER A 275 12.27 5.62 5.72
CA SER A 275 11.53 6.06 4.52
C SER A 275 11.42 4.92 3.50
N ILE A 276 10.29 4.83 2.81
CA ILE A 276 10.11 3.84 1.74
C ILE A 276 11.04 4.16 0.56
N LEU A 277 11.66 3.13 0.00
CA LEU A 277 12.56 3.22 -1.14
C LEU A 277 11.80 2.97 -2.44
N ALA A 278 11.96 3.85 -3.42
CA ALA A 278 11.53 3.58 -4.78
C ALA A 278 12.68 3.01 -5.60
N TYR A 279 12.41 2.09 -6.52
CA TYR A 279 13.43 1.62 -7.46
C TYR A 279 13.27 2.27 -8.83
N SER A 280 14.40 2.63 -9.44
CA SER A 280 14.44 2.98 -10.86
C SER A 280 14.24 1.73 -11.74
N LYS A 281 14.05 1.95 -13.05
CA LYS A 281 13.98 0.86 -14.05
C LYS A 281 15.24 -0.01 -14.06
N GLU A 282 16.38 0.57 -13.70
CA GLU A 282 17.67 -0.10 -13.60
C GLU A 282 17.86 -0.85 -12.26
N GLY A 283 16.87 -0.83 -11.35
CA GLY A 283 16.94 -1.51 -10.06
C GLY A 283 17.78 -0.79 -9.00
N ILE A 284 18.05 0.50 -9.20
CA ILE A 284 18.77 1.34 -8.22
C ILE A 284 17.77 1.83 -7.16
N PRO A 285 18.05 1.64 -5.85
CA PRO A 285 17.22 2.18 -4.78
C PRO A 285 17.39 3.69 -4.67
N LEU A 286 16.26 4.40 -4.67
CA LEU A 286 16.16 5.85 -4.56
C LEU A 286 15.48 6.18 -3.24
N PHE A 287 16.11 7.04 -2.44
CA PHE A 287 15.48 7.68 -1.29
C PHE A 287 15.15 9.13 -1.63
N PHE A 288 14.10 9.65 -1.01
CA PHE A 288 13.75 11.06 -1.16
C PHE A 288 14.46 11.89 -0.08
N ASP A 289 15.31 12.83 -0.50
CA ASP A 289 15.92 13.78 0.40
C ASP A 289 15.03 15.03 0.56
N ASN A 290 14.65 15.30 1.81
CA ASN A 290 13.83 16.45 2.16
C ASN A 290 14.58 17.79 2.05
N ALA A 291 15.92 17.78 2.13
CA ALA A 291 16.72 19.01 2.09
C ALA A 291 16.91 19.53 0.66
N SER A 292 17.28 18.64 -0.27
CA SER A 292 17.44 18.94 -1.69
C SER A 292 16.12 18.86 -2.48
N ASN A 293 15.06 18.29 -1.90
CA ASN A 293 13.79 18.02 -2.58
C ASN A 293 14.01 17.22 -3.88
N SER A 294 14.86 16.19 -3.81
CA SER A 294 15.25 15.36 -4.95
C SER A 294 15.46 13.90 -4.53
N TYR A 295 15.50 12.99 -5.51
CA TYR A 295 15.77 11.58 -5.27
C TYR A 295 17.26 11.32 -5.38
N GLU A 296 17.82 10.70 -4.36
CA GLU A 296 19.22 10.32 -4.30
C GLU A 296 19.36 8.80 -4.18
N GLU A 297 20.50 8.28 -4.67
CA GLU A 297 20.80 6.84 -4.58
C GLU A 297 21.06 6.43 -3.13
N TYR A 298 20.30 5.44 -2.65
CA TYR A 298 20.47 4.92 -1.29
C TYR A 298 21.46 3.74 -1.26
N LYS A 299 22.56 3.90 -0.54
CA LYS A 299 23.62 2.85 -0.41
C LYS A 299 23.62 2.14 0.94
N GLY A 300 22.66 2.46 1.81
CA GLY A 300 22.55 1.86 3.13
C GLY A 300 21.97 0.46 3.13
N LYS A 301 21.85 -0.13 4.33
CA LYS A 301 21.12 -1.37 4.52
C LYS A 301 19.63 -1.14 4.29
N VAL A 302 18.95 -2.16 3.79
CA VAL A 302 17.52 -2.08 3.47
C VAL A 302 16.77 -3.03 4.37
N ASP A 303 15.63 -2.58 4.87
CA ASP A 303 14.72 -3.38 5.68
C ASP A 303 13.43 -3.69 4.89
N GLU A 304 12.87 -4.87 5.09
CA GLU A 304 11.70 -5.37 4.36
C GLU A 304 10.49 -5.37 5.31
N ARG A 305 9.55 -4.41 5.14
CA ARG A 305 8.40 -4.24 6.06
C ARG A 305 7.07 -4.10 5.33
N GLU A 306 5.99 -4.39 6.04
CA GLU A 306 4.62 -4.19 5.54
C GLU A 306 4.33 -2.69 5.34
N MET A 307 3.79 -2.33 4.18
CA MET A 307 3.39 -0.95 3.90
C MET A 307 2.14 -0.57 4.71
N PHE A 308 1.10 -1.39 4.60
CA PHE A 308 -0.21 -1.22 5.25
C PHE A 308 -1.00 -2.53 5.17
N TRP A 309 -2.09 -2.63 5.92
CA TRP A 309 -2.99 -3.78 5.89
C TRP A 309 -4.26 -3.49 5.09
N LEU A 310 -4.75 -4.49 4.37
CA LEU A 310 -6.03 -4.47 3.67
C LEU A 310 -6.95 -5.55 4.23
N TYR A 311 -8.24 -5.25 4.30
CA TYR A 311 -9.24 -6.26 4.64
C TYR A 311 -9.46 -7.19 3.44
N PHE A 312 -9.13 -8.47 3.62
CA PHE A 312 -9.08 -9.42 2.51
C PHE A 312 -10.46 -9.65 1.86
N PRO A 313 -11.57 -9.82 2.60
CA PRO A 313 -12.90 -9.98 1.98
C PRO A 313 -13.34 -8.81 1.09
N GLU A 314 -12.95 -7.57 1.41
CA GLU A 314 -13.21 -6.40 0.55
C GLU A 314 -12.38 -6.51 -0.74
N LEU A 315 -11.11 -6.88 -0.62
CA LEU A 315 -10.22 -7.09 -1.76
C LEU A 315 -10.69 -8.24 -2.67
N ARG A 316 -11.32 -9.29 -2.12
CA ARG A 316 -11.83 -10.43 -2.92
C ARG A 316 -12.82 -9.99 -4.00
N ASN A 317 -13.77 -9.13 -3.64
CA ASN A 317 -14.78 -8.62 -4.59
C ASN A 317 -14.15 -7.91 -5.80
N ILE A 318 -12.97 -7.31 -5.59
CA ILE A 318 -12.20 -6.67 -6.63
C ILE A 318 -11.42 -7.72 -7.43
N MET A 319 -10.65 -8.57 -6.75
CA MET A 319 -9.75 -9.57 -7.34
C MET A 319 -10.43 -10.59 -8.25
N VAL A 320 -11.72 -10.89 -8.06
CA VAL A 320 -12.46 -11.83 -8.93
C VAL A 320 -12.54 -11.33 -10.37
N ASN A 321 -12.53 -10.01 -10.58
CA ASN A 321 -12.64 -9.38 -11.89
C ASN A 321 -11.29 -9.19 -12.59
N TYR A 322 -10.17 -9.51 -11.92
CA TYR A 322 -8.83 -9.39 -12.48
C TYR A 322 -8.22 -10.76 -12.71
N TYR A 323 -7.67 -10.96 -13.91
CA TYR A 323 -7.02 -12.20 -14.29
C TYR A 323 -5.53 -12.15 -14.06
N VAL A 324 -5.01 -13.30 -13.66
CA VAL A 324 -3.61 -13.50 -13.36
C VAL A 324 -2.83 -13.76 -14.65
N TYR A 325 -1.58 -13.28 -14.69
CA TYR A 325 -0.67 -13.59 -15.78
C TYR A 325 -0.35 -15.10 -15.79
N ASN A 326 -0.49 -15.75 -16.94
CA ASN A 326 -0.21 -17.18 -17.11
C ASN A 326 0.78 -17.38 -18.26
N ASP A 327 1.96 -17.96 -17.96
CA ASP A 327 3.02 -18.20 -18.93
C ASP A 327 2.80 -19.46 -19.79
N LYS A 328 1.95 -20.38 -19.33
CA LYS A 328 1.75 -21.70 -19.97
C LYS A 328 0.60 -21.72 -20.95
N SER A 329 -0.50 -21.03 -20.65
CA SER A 329 -1.70 -21.06 -21.51
C SER A 329 -2.61 -19.85 -21.36
N ASP A 330 -2.73 -19.08 -22.44
CA ASP A 330 -3.67 -17.95 -22.54
C ASP A 330 -5.15 -18.35 -22.53
N ALA A 331 -5.44 -19.65 -22.70
CA ALA A 331 -6.80 -20.18 -22.69
C ALA A 331 -7.31 -20.48 -21.27
N GLN A 332 -6.41 -20.68 -20.31
CA GLN A 332 -6.80 -20.95 -18.92
C GLN A 332 -6.83 -19.65 -18.13
N TRP A 333 -7.99 -19.01 -18.09
CA TRP A 333 -8.21 -17.82 -17.27
C TRP A 333 -8.39 -18.21 -15.81
N MET A 334 -7.60 -17.60 -14.93
CA MET A 334 -7.72 -17.73 -13.48
C MET A 334 -7.72 -16.34 -12.88
N SER A 335 -8.72 -16.05 -12.04
CA SER A 335 -8.78 -14.79 -11.33
C SER A 335 -7.79 -14.75 -10.16
N PHE A 336 -7.44 -13.57 -9.66
CA PHE A 336 -6.65 -13.48 -8.43
C PHE A 336 -7.37 -14.15 -7.25
N ASP A 337 -8.70 -14.03 -7.17
CA ASP A 337 -9.49 -14.70 -6.13
C ASP A 337 -9.38 -16.23 -6.23
N ASP A 338 -9.41 -16.80 -7.44
CA ASP A 338 -9.21 -18.24 -7.66
C ASP A 338 -7.85 -18.73 -7.14
N VAL A 339 -6.78 -17.94 -7.29
CA VAL A 339 -5.43 -18.29 -6.82
C VAL A 339 -5.44 -18.41 -5.30
N PHE A 340 -6.01 -17.43 -4.59
CA PHE A 340 -6.12 -17.47 -3.14
C PHE A 340 -7.09 -18.55 -2.65
N TRP A 341 -8.23 -18.71 -3.31
CA TRP A 341 -9.25 -19.71 -2.95
C TRP A 341 -8.73 -21.14 -3.11
N LYS A 342 -8.03 -21.43 -4.22
CA LYS A 342 -7.38 -22.72 -4.47
C LYS A 342 -6.04 -22.86 -3.76
N ARG A 343 -5.58 -21.80 -3.07
CA ARG A 343 -4.31 -21.71 -2.35
C ARG A 343 -3.11 -22.09 -3.23
N LYS A 344 -3.12 -21.58 -4.46
CA LYS A 344 -2.04 -21.76 -5.44
C LYS A 344 -0.89 -20.78 -5.18
N PHE A 345 -0.35 -20.82 -3.97
CA PHE A 345 0.79 -20.01 -3.56
C PHE A 345 1.57 -20.74 -2.46
N THR A 346 2.85 -20.42 -2.32
CA THR A 346 3.67 -20.83 -1.18
C THR A 346 3.77 -19.66 -0.21
N ALA A 347 3.66 -19.96 1.08
CA ALA A 347 3.85 -18.98 2.13
C ALA A 347 4.64 -19.57 3.29
N GLN A 348 5.53 -18.76 3.86
CA GLN A 348 6.33 -19.11 5.03
C GLN A 348 5.72 -18.48 6.27
N ILE A 349 5.49 -19.27 7.32
CA ILE A 349 4.95 -18.76 8.59
C ILE A 349 6.07 -18.03 9.33
N TYR A 350 5.82 -16.79 9.75
CA TYR A 350 6.79 -15.98 10.52
C TYR A 350 6.27 -15.58 11.91
N LYS A 351 4.95 -15.54 12.11
CA LYS A 351 4.34 -15.28 13.42
C LYS A 351 3.10 -16.14 13.60
N VAL A 352 2.85 -16.59 14.83
CA VAL A 352 1.67 -17.34 15.21
C VAL A 352 1.17 -16.81 16.55
N SER A 353 -0.15 -16.75 16.73
CA SER A 353 -0.72 -16.36 18.02
C SER A 353 -0.28 -17.32 19.12
N ASP A 354 0.51 -16.79 20.04
CA ASP A 354 0.92 -17.42 21.30
C ASP A 354 0.68 -16.44 22.45
N LYS A 355 0.73 -16.92 23.69
CA LYS A 355 0.51 -16.13 24.91
C LYS A 355 1.37 -14.86 24.99
N PHE A 356 2.51 -14.84 24.31
CA PHE A 356 3.46 -13.74 24.34
C PHE A 356 3.49 -12.87 23.06
N ASP A 357 2.67 -13.19 22.04
CA ASP A 357 2.58 -12.47 20.75
C ASP A 357 3.91 -12.17 20.05
N ARG A 358 4.85 -13.12 20.11
CA ARG A 358 6.23 -12.94 19.63
C ARG A 358 6.42 -13.47 18.22
N GLU A 359 7.35 -12.88 17.48
CA GLU A 359 7.71 -13.37 16.16
C GLU A 359 8.66 -14.56 16.28
N LEU A 360 8.71 -15.41 15.25
CA LEU A 360 9.63 -16.55 15.24
C LEU A 360 11.09 -16.08 15.27
N GLU A 361 11.39 -14.96 14.61
CA GLU A 361 12.73 -14.37 14.53
C GLU A 361 13.23 -13.80 15.87
N ASP A 362 12.34 -13.46 16.80
CA ASP A 362 12.71 -12.98 18.14
C ASP A 362 13.37 -14.08 19.00
N PHE A 363 13.11 -15.36 18.70
CA PHE A 363 13.56 -16.50 19.51
C PHE A 363 14.50 -17.45 18.76
N LYS A 364 14.48 -17.44 17.43
CA LYS A 364 15.28 -18.32 16.57
C LYS A 364 15.77 -17.56 15.36
N TYR A 365 17.06 -17.71 15.03
CA TYR A 365 17.67 -16.98 13.92
C TYR A 365 17.91 -17.89 12.71
N GLY A 366 17.61 -17.36 11.51
CA GLY A 366 17.95 -17.99 10.23
C GLY A 366 17.32 -19.37 10.02
N VAL A 367 18.16 -20.40 9.86
CA VAL A 367 17.72 -21.77 9.55
C VAL A 367 16.84 -22.36 10.67
N ASP A 368 17.09 -21.97 11.92
CA ASP A 368 16.29 -22.48 13.05
C ASP A 368 14.87 -21.91 13.06
N ALA A 369 14.67 -20.69 12.55
CA ALA A 369 13.34 -20.11 12.37
C ALA A 369 12.55 -20.87 11.31
N LEU A 370 13.21 -21.27 10.21
CA LEU A 370 12.60 -22.09 9.16
C LEU A 370 12.14 -23.45 9.69
N TYR A 371 13.00 -24.15 10.44
CA TYR A 371 12.63 -25.43 11.05
C TYR A 371 11.47 -25.30 12.04
N GLU A 372 11.40 -24.21 12.80
CA GLU A 372 10.28 -23.99 13.71
C GLU A 372 8.99 -23.67 12.95
N ALA A 373 9.05 -22.90 11.87
CA ALA A 373 7.91 -22.66 11.00
C ALA A 373 7.36 -23.97 10.40
N GLU A 374 8.25 -24.87 9.93
CA GLU A 374 7.86 -26.20 9.45
C GLU A 374 7.27 -27.06 10.56
N LYS A 375 7.89 -27.06 11.75
CA LYS A 375 7.40 -27.80 12.90
C LYS A 375 6.01 -27.35 13.32
N ILE A 376 5.75 -26.04 13.36
CA ILE A 376 4.42 -25.51 13.67
C ILE A 376 3.39 -25.98 12.63
N LYS A 377 3.76 -25.96 11.35
CA LYS A 377 2.89 -26.44 10.27
C LYS A 377 2.59 -27.93 10.41
N ASP A 378 3.59 -28.74 10.75
CA ASP A 378 3.44 -30.17 10.98
C ASP A 378 2.62 -30.49 12.23
N ASP A 379 2.81 -29.75 13.32
CA ASP A 379 2.02 -29.90 14.54
C ASP A 379 0.55 -29.55 14.29
N MET A 380 0.28 -28.52 13.48
CA MET A 380 -1.09 -28.20 13.06
C MET A 380 -1.69 -29.28 12.15
N ARG A 381 -0.89 -29.91 11.29
CA ARG A 381 -1.33 -31.04 10.44
C ARG A 381 -1.58 -32.32 11.24
N LYS A 382 -0.76 -32.59 12.26
CA LYS A 382 -0.99 -33.71 13.20
C LYS A 382 -2.27 -33.48 13.99
N TRP A 383 -2.48 -32.27 14.49
CA TRP A 383 -3.71 -31.90 15.18
C TRP A 383 -4.94 -32.13 14.29
N GLU A 384 -4.87 -31.74 13.01
CA GLU A 384 -5.90 -32.07 12.02
C GLU A 384 -6.17 -33.58 12.00
N HIS A 385 -5.13 -34.40 11.79
CA HIS A 385 -5.26 -35.86 11.70
C HIS A 385 -5.81 -36.50 12.99
N ASP A 386 -5.40 -36.02 14.16
CA ASP A 386 -5.84 -36.55 15.45
C ASP A 386 -7.33 -36.29 15.71
N VAL A 387 -7.86 -35.16 15.24
CA VAL A 387 -9.30 -34.84 15.35
C VAL A 387 -10.15 -35.75 14.45
N TRP A 388 -9.59 -36.30 13.37
CA TRP A 388 -10.26 -37.28 12.51
C TRP A 388 -10.24 -38.71 13.04
N ASN A 389 -9.30 -39.06 13.92
CA ASN A 389 -9.10 -40.42 14.43
C ASN A 389 -9.84 -40.72 15.74
N TYR A 390 -10.78 -39.85 16.17
CA TYR A 390 -11.48 -39.98 17.45
C TYR A 390 -12.92 -40.51 17.34
#